data_AF-A0A7U2F5R2-F1
#
_entry.id   AF-A0A7U2F5R2-F1
#
_cell.length_a   1.000
_cell.length_b   1.000
_cell.length_c   1.000
_cell.angle_alpha   90.00
_cell.angle_beta   90.00
_cell.angle_gamma   90.00
#
_symmetry.space_group_name_H-M   'P 1'
#
loop_
_entity.id
_entity.type
_entity.pdbx_description
1 polymer ?
#
loop_
_entity_poly.entity_id
_entity_poly.type
_entity_poly.pdbx_seq_one_letter_code
_entity_poly.pdbx_strand_id
1 'polypeptide(L)'
;MEEHADELIYDFDSPLLYWGARAFCGAMHKNTSNQVVFRLKENYLGIGPEILEEGDIIVYFYGAEVPFALRPQDGHWRFVGECYSGQSEAFRIV
;
A
#
# COMPACT_ATOMS: atom_id res chain seq x y z
N MET A 1 -28.89 34.92 -8.45
CA MET A 1 -28.52 33.87 -7.50
C MET A 1 -27.82 32.77 -8.28
N GLU A 2 -26.59 33.01 -8.73
CA GLU A 2 -25.68 31.98 -9.28
C GLU A 2 -24.33 32.64 -9.60
N GLU A 3 -23.60 33.14 -8.58
CA GLU A 3 -22.31 33.81 -8.84
C GLU A 3 -21.38 33.79 -7.62
N HIS A 4 -21.27 32.66 -6.91
CA HIS A 4 -20.37 32.58 -5.75
C HIS A 4 -19.74 31.20 -5.48
N ALA A 5 -19.64 30.34 -6.50
CA ALA A 5 -19.09 28.99 -6.33
C ALA A 5 -17.67 28.78 -6.89
N ASP A 6 -17.05 29.78 -7.52
CA ASP A 6 -15.80 29.61 -8.29
C ASP A 6 -14.51 30.14 -7.62
N GLU A 7 -14.57 30.63 -6.37
CA GLU A 7 -13.38 31.14 -5.65
C GLU A 7 -12.83 30.16 -4.57
N LEU A 8 -12.90 28.86 -4.84
CA LEU A 8 -12.02 27.88 -4.18
C LEU A 8 -11.06 27.29 -5.22
N ILE A 9 -10.44 28.16 -6.00
CA ILE A 9 -9.26 27.81 -6.79
C ILE A 9 -8.15 27.55 -5.76
N TYR A 10 -7.79 26.29 -5.57
CA TYR A 10 -6.57 25.93 -4.83
C TYR A 10 -5.42 26.77 -5.40
N ASP A 11 -4.88 27.68 -4.59
CA ASP A 11 -3.70 28.46 -4.97
C ASP A 11 -2.51 27.51 -5.00
N PHE A 12 -2.24 26.97 -6.20
CA PHE A 12 -1.14 26.03 -6.44
C PHE A 12 0.24 26.65 -6.22
N ASP A 13 0.32 27.98 -6.15
CA ASP A 13 1.54 28.75 -5.90
C ASP A 13 1.68 29.18 -4.42
N SER A 14 0.75 28.76 -3.55
CA SER A 14 0.85 29.02 -2.12
C SER A 14 2.12 28.38 -1.55
N PRO A 15 2.96 29.14 -0.81
CA PRO A 15 4.10 28.57 -0.10
C PRO A 15 3.69 27.44 0.83
N LEU A 16 2.48 27.49 1.42
CA LEU A 16 1.95 26.44 2.27
C LEU A 16 1.67 25.15 1.50
N LEU A 17 1.18 25.25 0.25
CA LEU A 17 1.02 24.09 -0.62
C LEU A 17 2.39 23.52 -1.03
N TYR A 18 3.37 24.37 -1.33
CA TYR A 18 4.73 23.93 -1.63
C TYR A 18 5.37 23.17 -0.47
N TRP A 19 5.30 23.70 0.76
CA TRP A 19 5.81 23.05 1.96
C TRP A 19 5.05 21.75 2.26
N GLY A 20 3.72 21.77 2.12
CA GLY A 20 2.88 20.58 2.25
C GLY A 20 3.24 19.50 1.24
N ALA A 21 3.39 19.86 -0.04
CA ALA A 21 3.78 18.96 -1.11
C ALA A 21 5.18 18.38 -0.88
N ARG A 22 6.15 19.20 -0.41
CA ARG A 22 7.50 18.72 -0.11
C ARG A 22 7.52 17.75 1.08
N ALA A 23 6.76 18.05 2.13
CA ALA A 23 6.60 17.16 3.27
C ALA A 23 5.91 15.85 2.86
N PHE A 24 4.86 15.94 2.03
CA PHE A 24 4.16 14.79 1.47
C PHE A 24 5.09 13.94 0.60
N CYS A 25 5.83 14.52 -0.35
CA CYS A 25 6.80 13.80 -1.17
C CYS A 25 7.87 13.10 -0.32
N GLY A 26 8.37 13.78 0.73
CA GLY A 26 9.32 13.18 1.67
C GLY A 26 8.73 12.01 2.46
N ALA A 27 7.47 12.13 2.90
CA ALA A 27 6.75 11.06 3.58
C ALA A 27 6.43 9.89 2.63
N MET A 28 5.98 10.17 1.40
CA MET A 28 5.72 9.17 0.37
C MET A 28 6.98 8.38 0.07
N HIS A 29 8.08 9.06 -0.24
CA HIS A 29 9.35 8.40 -0.53
C HIS A 29 9.78 7.48 0.61
N LYS A 30 9.66 7.91 1.87
CA LYS A 30 10.01 7.08 3.04
C LYS A 30 9.09 5.88 3.25
N ASN A 31 7.79 6.03 3.01
CA ASN A 31 6.82 4.98 3.29
C ASN A 31 6.65 3.99 2.12
N THR A 32 7.01 4.38 0.90
CA THR A 32 6.86 3.55 -0.30
C THR A 32 8.20 3.08 -0.88
N SER A 33 9.35 3.55 -0.38
CA SER A 33 10.66 3.15 -0.93
C SER A 33 10.94 1.66 -0.83
N ASN A 34 10.39 1.01 0.20
CA ASN A 34 10.60 -0.41 0.45
C ASN A 34 9.35 -1.22 0.09
N GLN A 35 8.48 -0.66 -0.77
CA GLN A 35 7.30 -1.34 -1.28
C GLN A 35 7.54 -1.81 -2.72
N VAL A 36 7.17 -3.05 -3.00
CA VAL A 36 7.23 -3.66 -4.34
C VAL A 36 5.84 -4.07 -4.79
N VAL A 37 5.64 -4.04 -6.11
CA VAL A 37 4.47 -4.66 -6.73
C VAL A 37 4.76 -6.15 -6.91
N PHE A 38 3.85 -6.99 -6.42
CA PHE A 38 3.92 -8.43 -6.60
C PHE A 38 2.69 -8.94 -7.35
N ARG A 39 2.83 -10.14 -7.92
CA ARG A 39 1.75 -10.83 -8.61
C ARG A 39 1.16 -11.92 -7.72
N LEU A 40 -0.15 -12.03 -7.72
CA LEU A 40 -0.88 -13.15 -7.15
C LEU A 40 -1.28 -14.14 -8.24
N LYS A 41 -1.66 -15.34 -7.82
CA LYS A 41 -2.40 -16.26 -8.70
C LYS A 41 -3.61 -15.54 -9.31
N GLU A 42 -3.97 -15.92 -10.54
CA GLU A 42 -5.10 -15.34 -11.31
C GLU A 42 -4.86 -13.91 -11.84
N ASN A 43 -3.60 -13.48 -11.97
CA ASN A 43 -3.18 -12.19 -12.55
C ASN A 43 -3.58 -10.95 -11.74
N TYR A 44 -3.85 -11.10 -10.44
CA TYR A 44 -4.01 -9.95 -9.55
C TYR A 44 -2.66 -9.35 -9.17
N LEU A 45 -2.66 -8.06 -8.86
CA LEU A 45 -1.50 -7.33 -8.37
C LEU A 45 -1.72 -6.93 -6.91
N GLY A 46 -0.62 -6.91 -6.16
CA GLY A 46 -0.58 -6.38 -4.79
C GLY A 46 0.65 -5.51 -4.58
N ILE A 47 0.64 -4.78 -3.47
CA ILE A 47 1.76 -3.98 -2.97
C ILE A 47 2.15 -4.51 -1.60
N GLY A 48 3.43 -4.72 -1.36
CA GLY A 48 3.93 -5.18 -0.06
C GLY A 48 5.42 -4.91 0.08
N PRO A 49 6.05 -5.39 1.16
CA PRO A 49 7.44 -5.07 1.45
C PRO A 49 8.39 -5.69 0.44
N GLU A 50 9.53 -5.06 0.20
CA GLU A 50 10.55 -5.51 -0.77
C GLU A 50 11.11 -6.91 -0.50
N ILE A 51 10.95 -7.41 0.73
CA ILE A 51 11.41 -8.74 1.16
C ILE A 51 10.43 -9.88 0.79
N LEU A 52 9.31 -9.57 0.13
CA LEU A 52 8.39 -10.57 -0.39
C LEU A 52 9.08 -11.49 -1.40
N GLU A 53 8.72 -12.76 -1.36
CA GLU A 53 9.25 -13.79 -2.25
C GLU A 53 8.13 -14.64 -2.85
N GLU A 54 8.45 -15.29 -3.98
CA GLU A 54 7.57 -16.30 -4.55
C GLU A 54 7.27 -17.39 -3.51
N GLY A 55 5.99 -17.71 -3.37
CA GLY A 55 5.51 -18.69 -2.42
C GLY A 55 5.11 -18.16 -1.05
N ASP A 56 5.36 -16.88 -0.76
CA ASP A 56 4.71 -16.18 0.36
C ASP A 56 3.18 -16.21 0.21
N ILE A 57 2.48 -16.24 1.34
CA ILE A 57 1.03 -16.36 1.41
C ILE A 57 0.45 -15.09 2.01
N ILE A 58 -0.42 -14.43 1.26
CA ILE A 58 -1.23 -13.33 1.76
C ILE A 58 -2.40 -13.91 2.55
N VAL A 59 -2.58 -13.44 3.78
CA VAL A 59 -3.64 -13.85 4.69
C VAL A 59 -4.39 -12.64 5.24
N TYR A 60 -5.66 -12.87 5.60
CA TYR A 60 -6.54 -11.89 6.23
C TYR A 60 -6.84 -12.39 7.65
N PHE A 61 -6.21 -11.78 8.65
CA PHE A 61 -6.53 -12.11 10.04
C PHE A 61 -7.87 -11.47 10.43
N TYR A 62 -8.70 -12.23 11.14
CA TYR A 62 -9.95 -11.69 11.65
C TYR A 62 -9.70 -10.51 12.59
N GLY A 63 -10.32 -9.37 12.30
CA GLY A 63 -10.15 -8.14 13.07
C GLY A 63 -8.95 -7.27 12.67
N ALA A 64 -8.15 -7.67 11.68
CA ALA A 64 -7.13 -6.80 11.13
C ALA A 64 -7.69 -5.88 10.03
N GLU A 65 -7.12 -4.68 9.94
CA GLU A 65 -7.51 -3.67 8.95
C GLU A 65 -6.91 -3.91 7.56
N VAL A 66 -5.80 -4.66 7.49
CA VAL A 66 -5.03 -4.90 6.27
C VAL A 66 -4.61 -6.37 6.15
N PRO A 67 -4.33 -6.86 4.93
CA PRO A 67 -3.73 -8.18 4.75
C PRO A 67 -2.26 -8.23 5.18
N PHE A 68 -1.78 -9.45 5.41
CA PHE A 68 -0.38 -9.70 5.76
C PHE A 68 0.21 -10.83 4.93
N ALA A 69 1.50 -10.73 4.61
CA ALA A 69 2.26 -11.82 4.04
C ALA A 69 2.90 -12.69 5.13
N LEU A 70 2.72 -14.00 5.00
CA LEU A 70 3.36 -15.03 5.80
C LEU A 70 4.20 -15.93 4.91
N ARG A 71 5.40 -16.29 5.40
CA ARG A 71 6.27 -17.28 4.77
C ARG A 71 6.19 -18.61 5.51
N PRO A 72 5.82 -19.72 4.84
CA PRO A 72 5.87 -21.03 5.47
C PRO A 72 7.32 -21.42 5.78
N GLN A 73 7.58 -21.87 7.01
CA GLN A 73 8.85 -22.44 7.43
C GLN A 73 8.57 -23.63 8.35
N ASP A 74 9.28 -24.75 8.20
CA ASP A 74 9.07 -26.01 8.92
C ASP A 74 8.29 -25.92 10.24
N GLY A 75 6.99 -26.22 10.18
CA GLY A 75 6.07 -26.26 11.33
C GLY A 75 5.56 -24.91 11.87
N HIS A 76 5.93 -23.79 11.26
CA HIS A 76 5.54 -22.45 11.66
C HIS A 76 5.39 -21.48 10.47
N TRP A 77 4.99 -20.24 10.79
CA TRP A 77 4.85 -19.16 9.83
C TRP A 77 5.73 -18.00 10.25
N ARG A 78 6.59 -17.53 9.34
CA ARG A 78 7.33 -16.29 9.54
C ARG A 78 6.47 -15.14 9.05
N PHE A 79 6.29 -14.14 9.91
CA PHE A 79 5.68 -12.88 9.52
C PHE A 79 6.61 -12.11 8.58
N VAL A 80 6.11 -11.74 7.39
CA VAL A 80 6.88 -10.98 6.39
C VAL A 80 6.53 -9.50 6.46
N GLY A 81 5.24 -9.16 6.51
CA GLY A 81 4.80 -7.79 6.69
C GLY A 81 3.37 -7.53 6.23
N GLU A 82 2.93 -6.28 6.38
CA GLU A 82 1.65 -5.78 5.87
C GLU A 82 1.67 -5.69 4.34
N CYS A 83 0.54 -5.97 3.72
CA CYS A 83 0.37 -5.93 2.28
C CYS A 83 -0.97 -5.28 1.93
N TYR A 84 -1.12 -4.93 0.65
CA TYR A 84 -2.36 -4.42 0.09
C TYR A 84 -2.63 -5.14 -1.21
N SER A 85 -3.79 -5.77 -1.32
CA SER A 85 -4.27 -6.32 -2.59
C SER A 85 -5.77 -6.08 -2.70
N GLY A 86 -6.29 -6.05 -3.92
CA GLY A 86 -7.71 -5.78 -4.17
C GLY A 86 -8.66 -6.94 -3.84
N GLN A 87 -8.16 -8.01 -3.21
CA GLN A 87 -8.92 -9.21 -2.91
C GLN A 87 -9.15 -9.37 -1.40
N SER A 88 -10.03 -10.27 -0.97
CA SER A 88 -10.34 -10.50 0.45
C SER A 88 -10.09 -11.94 0.92
N GLU A 89 -9.48 -12.78 0.08
CA GLU A 89 -9.19 -14.18 0.36
C GLU A 89 -7.68 -14.46 0.44
N ALA A 90 -7.27 -15.62 0.93
CA ALA A 90 -5.84 -15.94 1.02
C ALA A 90 -5.26 -16.35 -0.35
N PHE A 91 -4.11 -15.78 -0.72
CA PHE A 91 -3.46 -16.06 -2.01
C PHE A 91 -1.98 -16.31 -1.86
N ARG A 92 -1.40 -17.03 -2.83
CA ARG A 92 0.05 -17.27 -2.90
C ARG A 92 0.67 -16.33 -3.93
N ILE A 93 1.79 -15.73 -3.58
CA ILE A 93 2.63 -14.94 -4.50
C ILE A 93 3.28 -15.89 -5.50
N VAL A 94 3.28 -15.48 -6.77
CA VAL A 94 3.85 -16.19 -7.92
C VAL A 94 4.86 -15.33 -8.67
#